data_AF-E3VNQ4-F1
#
_entry.id   AF-E3VNQ4-F1
#
_cell.length_a   1.000
_cell.length_b   1.000
_cell.length_c   1.000
_cell.angle_alpha   90.00
_cell.angle_beta   90.00
_cell.angle_gamma   90.00
#
_symmetry.space_group_name_H-M   'P 1'
#
loop_
_entity.id
_entity.type
_entity.pdbx_description
1 polymer ?
#
loop_
_entity_poly.entity_id
_entity_poly.type
_entity_poly.pdbx_seq_one_letter_code
_entity_poly.pdbx_strand_id
1 'polypeptide(L)'
;HEEFIMAMPGNYQKAIAEAEAETGTKFGCFLADAFLWFGGDLAAERGGVPWIALWTAGSCSLSAHFYTDFVRSLVAASPTANGNGLEQKLKVIPGMSEVSIGEMPGEILAEDLQAPFPGMIYNMALKLHGANAVVLNSFQKLEPTVTDDLRSKLQKVFHIGPMILQAAIPKPPISDEHNCIPWLDSLPPESRAVYLSFGSGLTPPPGEIVALAEALEAKRAPFLWSLKPHGVKHLPEGFLERTKEFGKIVPWAPQVQVLSHPGIGAFV
;
A
#
# COMPACT_ATOMS: atom_id res chain seq x y z
N HIS A 1 2.89 -16.13 5.20
CA HIS A 1 3.46 -14.76 5.20
C HIS A 1 4.56 -14.61 6.24
N GLU A 2 4.34 -15.04 7.49
CA GLU A 2 5.35 -14.94 8.56
C GLU A 2 6.64 -15.71 8.29
N GLU A 3 6.54 -16.96 7.82
CA GLU A 3 7.71 -17.77 7.44
C GLU A 3 8.58 -17.08 6.37
N PHE A 4 7.94 -16.40 5.40
CA PHE A 4 8.65 -15.62 4.39
C PHE A 4 9.45 -14.49 5.05
N ILE A 5 8.83 -13.70 5.92
CA ILE A 5 9.48 -12.55 6.57
C ILE A 5 10.66 -13.01 7.42
N MET A 6 10.50 -14.08 8.21
CA MET A 6 11.56 -14.59 9.08
C MET A 6 12.74 -15.16 8.29
N ALA A 7 12.49 -15.82 7.16
CA ALA A 7 13.55 -16.40 6.31
C ALA A 7 14.16 -15.39 5.31
N MET A 8 13.50 -14.25 5.10
CA MET A 8 13.83 -13.28 4.06
C MET A 8 15.32 -12.85 4.08
N PRO A 9 15.93 -12.43 5.21
CA PRO A 9 17.32 -11.98 5.20
C PRO A 9 18.30 -13.06 4.67
N GLY A 10 18.17 -14.29 5.18
CA GLY A 10 19.03 -15.41 4.77
C GLY A 10 18.79 -15.84 3.33
N ASN A 11 17.53 -15.85 2.87
CA ASN A 11 17.18 -16.18 1.50
C ASN A 11 17.76 -15.16 0.51
N TYR A 12 17.69 -13.86 0.81
CA TYR A 12 18.30 -12.81 -0.01
C TYR A 12 19.83 -12.91 -0.01
N GLN A 13 20.47 -13.12 1.16
CA GLN A 13 21.92 -13.33 1.24
C GLN A 13 22.40 -14.47 0.34
N LYS A 14 21.70 -15.61 0.38
CA LYS A 14 22.00 -16.77 -0.46
C LYS A 14 21.83 -16.45 -1.95
N ALA A 15 20.68 -15.88 -2.34
CA ALA A 15 20.40 -15.55 -3.74
C ALA A 15 21.39 -14.52 -4.31
N ILE A 16 21.79 -13.53 -3.51
CA ILE A 16 22.82 -12.54 -3.88
C ILE A 16 24.17 -13.24 -4.11
N ALA A 17 24.59 -14.12 -3.20
CA ALA A 17 25.86 -14.84 -3.34
C ALA A 17 25.88 -15.75 -4.58
N GLU A 18 24.77 -16.43 -4.88
CA GLU A 18 24.61 -17.24 -6.09
C GLU A 18 24.72 -16.36 -7.36
N ALA A 19 24.04 -15.21 -7.40
CA ALA A 19 24.07 -14.30 -8.54
C ALA A 19 25.47 -13.68 -8.77
N GLU A 20 26.20 -13.33 -7.71
CA GLU A 20 27.58 -12.84 -7.83
C GLU A 20 28.54 -13.91 -8.32
N ALA A 21 28.35 -15.16 -7.88
CA ALA A 21 29.15 -16.30 -8.35
C ALA A 21 28.89 -16.59 -9.83
N GLU A 22 27.63 -16.52 -10.27
CA GLU A 22 27.24 -16.73 -11.66
C GLU A 22 27.78 -15.62 -12.59
N THR A 23 27.69 -14.37 -12.16
CA THR A 23 28.11 -13.20 -12.96
C THR A 23 29.61 -12.89 -12.83
N GLY A 24 30.30 -13.46 -11.85
CA GLY A 24 31.69 -13.15 -11.52
C GLY A 24 31.90 -11.71 -11.04
N THR A 25 30.82 -10.98 -10.70
CA THR A 25 30.85 -9.56 -10.39
C THR A 25 30.09 -9.28 -9.10
N LYS A 26 30.68 -8.48 -8.20
CA LYS A 26 29.99 -8.04 -6.98
C LYS A 26 28.98 -6.93 -7.29
N PHE A 27 27.86 -6.91 -6.56
CA PHE A 27 26.88 -5.84 -6.71
C PHE A 27 27.45 -4.49 -6.30
N GLY A 28 27.31 -3.49 -7.16
CA GLY A 28 27.77 -2.11 -6.93
C GLY A 28 26.74 -1.19 -6.28
N CYS A 29 25.51 -1.65 -6.06
CA CYS A 29 24.41 -0.89 -5.45
C CYS A 29 23.27 -1.86 -5.07
N PHE A 30 22.56 -1.58 -3.97
CA PHE A 30 21.33 -2.26 -3.60
C PHE A 30 20.15 -1.31 -3.75
N LEU A 31 19.25 -1.62 -4.69
CA LEU A 31 17.94 -0.98 -4.80
C LEU A 31 16.89 -2.00 -4.35
N ALA A 32 16.18 -1.70 -3.27
CA ALA A 32 15.25 -2.64 -2.65
C ALA A 32 14.03 -1.91 -2.09
N ASP A 33 12.92 -2.64 -1.91
CA ASP A 33 11.80 -2.15 -1.11
C ASP A 33 12.30 -1.79 0.31
N ALA A 34 11.81 -0.69 0.87
CA ALA A 34 12.19 -0.21 2.19
C ALA A 34 11.92 -1.25 3.30
N PHE A 35 10.95 -2.15 3.12
CA PHE A 35 10.70 -3.26 4.05
C PHE A 35 11.90 -4.20 4.20
N LEU A 36 12.82 -4.25 3.21
CA LEU A 36 14.09 -4.98 3.32
C LEU A 36 15.09 -4.19 4.17
N TRP A 37 14.77 -4.04 5.46
CA TRP A 37 15.52 -3.23 6.43
C TRP A 37 17.00 -3.63 6.56
N PHE A 38 17.34 -4.88 6.24
CA PHE A 38 18.70 -5.41 6.24
C PHE A 38 19.51 -5.02 4.98
N GLY A 39 18.92 -4.29 4.04
CA GLY A 39 19.60 -3.83 2.82
C GLY A 39 20.86 -3.02 3.11
N GLY A 40 20.86 -2.24 4.20
CA GLY A 40 22.05 -1.51 4.66
C GLY A 40 23.18 -2.43 5.14
N ASP A 41 22.85 -3.51 5.85
CA ASP A 41 23.83 -4.49 6.32
C ASP A 41 24.44 -5.25 5.13
N LEU A 42 23.61 -5.64 4.15
CA LEU A 42 24.09 -6.19 2.88
C LEU A 42 25.02 -5.21 2.16
N ALA A 43 24.62 -3.96 1.99
CA ALA A 43 25.46 -2.93 1.37
C ALA A 43 26.83 -2.77 2.07
N ALA A 44 26.86 -2.79 3.41
CA ALA A 44 28.09 -2.68 4.19
C ALA A 44 29.04 -3.86 3.94
N GLU A 45 28.53 -5.10 3.93
CA GLU A 45 29.30 -6.32 3.64
C GLU A 45 29.98 -6.30 2.26
N ARG A 46 29.44 -5.51 1.31
CA ARG A 46 29.96 -5.38 -0.06
C ARG A 46 30.87 -4.17 -0.23
N GLY A 47 31.53 -3.73 0.84
CA GLY A 47 32.46 -2.59 0.80
C GLY A 47 31.75 -1.25 0.86
N GLY A 48 30.57 -1.19 1.49
CA GLY A 48 29.81 0.05 1.67
C GLY A 48 29.24 0.60 0.37
N VAL A 49 28.78 -0.28 -0.52
CA VAL A 49 28.08 0.14 -1.75
C VAL A 49 26.78 0.87 -1.41
N PRO A 50 26.23 1.71 -2.30
CA PRO A 50 25.02 2.45 -1.97
C PRO A 50 23.81 1.53 -1.71
N TRP A 51 23.06 1.85 -0.65
CA TRP A 51 21.71 1.33 -0.42
C TRP A 51 20.68 2.41 -0.73
N ILE A 52 19.82 2.12 -1.70
CA ILE A 52 18.69 2.94 -2.11
C ILE A 52 17.41 2.18 -1.74
N ALA A 53 16.63 2.74 -0.82
CA ALA A 53 15.38 2.14 -0.37
C ALA A 53 14.19 2.76 -1.12
N LEU A 54 13.32 1.92 -1.68
CA LEU A 54 12.07 2.33 -2.32
C LEU A 54 10.91 2.17 -1.33
N TRP A 55 10.31 3.28 -0.92
CA TRP A 55 9.05 3.29 -0.19
C TRP A 55 7.89 3.39 -1.18
N THR A 56 7.05 2.38 -1.19
CA THR A 56 5.99 2.19 -2.20
C THR A 56 4.66 2.85 -1.83
N ALA A 57 4.50 3.33 -0.59
CA ALA A 57 3.30 3.99 -0.08
C ALA A 57 3.45 5.52 0.05
N GLY A 58 2.53 6.17 0.79
CA GLY A 58 2.50 7.63 0.97
C GLY A 58 3.61 8.18 1.87
N SER A 59 3.95 9.47 1.74
CA SER A 59 4.97 10.10 2.59
C SER A 59 4.52 10.18 4.05
N CYS A 60 3.22 10.43 4.30
CA CYS A 60 2.64 10.35 5.64
C CYS A 60 2.90 9.00 6.33
N SER A 61 2.61 7.87 5.70
CA SER A 61 2.83 6.56 6.32
C SER A 61 4.31 6.32 6.66
N LEU A 62 5.24 6.75 5.81
CA LEU A 62 6.67 6.64 6.13
C LEU A 62 7.04 7.51 7.35
N SER A 63 6.54 8.75 7.40
CA SER A 63 6.73 9.63 8.55
C SER A 63 6.18 9.01 9.84
N ALA A 64 5.00 8.39 9.79
CA ALA A 64 4.37 7.74 10.94
C ALA A 64 5.29 6.68 11.55
N HIS A 65 5.92 5.84 10.71
CA HIS A 65 6.84 4.82 11.19
C HIS A 65 8.10 5.37 11.87
N PHE A 66 8.62 6.53 11.45
CA PHE A 66 9.71 7.21 12.17
C PHE A 66 9.29 7.72 13.55
N TYR A 67 8.00 7.87 13.80
CA TYR A 67 7.45 8.28 15.09
C TYR A 67 6.88 7.11 15.92
N THR A 68 7.18 5.86 15.55
CA THR A 68 6.68 4.66 16.25
C THR A 68 6.87 4.75 17.77
N ASP A 69 8.11 4.99 18.23
CA ASP A 69 8.41 5.07 19.66
C ASP A 69 7.68 6.22 20.36
N PHE A 70 7.60 7.37 19.70
CA PHE A 70 6.91 8.53 20.23
C PHE A 70 5.40 8.26 20.40
N VAL A 71 4.73 7.73 19.36
CA VAL A 71 3.31 7.39 19.40
C VAL A 71 3.04 6.36 20.50
N ARG A 72 3.87 5.33 20.60
CA ARG A 72 3.75 4.31 21.66
C ARG A 72 3.95 4.88 23.07
N SER A 73 4.86 5.85 23.23
CA SER A 73 5.04 6.51 24.53
C SER A 73 3.80 7.29 24.97
N LEU A 74 3.07 7.88 24.01
CA LEU A 74 1.80 8.57 24.30
C LEU A 74 0.72 7.58 24.74
N VAL A 75 0.63 6.42 24.07
CA VAL A 75 -0.32 5.36 24.42
C VAL A 75 -0.04 4.83 25.83
N ALA A 76 1.24 4.56 26.15
CA ALA A 76 1.64 4.09 27.47
C ALA A 76 1.38 5.13 28.59
N ALA A 77 1.52 6.43 28.27
CA ALA A 77 1.25 7.53 29.19
C ALA A 77 -0.25 7.83 29.40
N SER A 78 -1.12 7.31 28.53
CA SER A 78 -2.58 7.35 28.70
C SER A 78 -3.16 5.96 28.98
N PRO A 79 -2.89 5.34 30.15
CA PRO A 79 -3.58 4.12 30.53
C PRO A 79 -5.07 4.41 30.56
N THR A 80 -5.81 3.65 29.76
CA THR A 80 -7.26 3.77 29.54
C THR A 80 -8.06 3.86 30.83
N ALA A 81 -8.34 5.08 31.30
CA ALA A 81 -9.42 5.31 32.25
C ALA A 81 -10.75 5.59 31.52
N ASN A 82 -10.72 6.17 30.30
CA ASN A 82 -11.93 6.66 29.61
C ASN A 82 -12.01 6.34 28.11
N GLY A 83 -11.29 5.34 27.59
CA GLY A 83 -11.44 4.86 26.20
C GLY A 83 -11.11 5.87 25.07
N ASN A 84 -10.65 7.08 25.39
CA ASN A 84 -10.47 8.20 24.47
C ASN A 84 -9.02 8.40 23.98
N GLY A 85 -8.07 7.56 24.41
CA GLY A 85 -6.66 7.71 24.07
C GLY A 85 -6.37 7.56 22.57
N LEU A 86 -7.14 6.71 21.87
CA LEU A 86 -7.00 6.54 20.42
C LEU A 86 -7.49 7.76 19.62
N GLU A 87 -8.40 8.56 20.18
CA GLU A 87 -8.90 9.79 19.56
C GLU A 87 -7.94 10.98 19.72
N GLN A 88 -6.89 10.83 20.53
CA GLN A 88 -5.91 11.89 20.74
C GLN A 88 -5.20 12.23 19.42
N LYS A 89 -5.30 13.50 19.02
CA LYS A 89 -4.66 14.04 17.81
C LYS A 89 -3.16 14.30 18.01
N LEU A 90 -2.37 14.02 16.98
CA LEU A 90 -0.91 14.02 17.01
C LEU A 90 -0.31 15.35 16.57
N LYS A 91 -0.65 16.41 17.33
CA LYS A 91 -0.32 17.82 17.02
C LYS A 91 1.17 18.13 16.86
N VAL A 92 2.04 17.32 17.45
CA VAL A 92 3.50 17.56 17.45
C VAL A 92 4.23 16.86 16.31
N ILE A 93 3.58 15.96 15.58
CA ILE A 93 4.18 15.29 14.43
C ILE A 93 3.98 16.18 13.18
N PRO A 94 5.05 16.61 12.50
CA PRO A 94 4.95 17.46 11.32
C PRO A 94 4.06 16.85 10.23
N GLY A 95 3.02 17.58 9.84
CA GLY A 95 2.07 17.14 8.81
C GLY A 95 1.01 16.15 9.27
N MET A 96 0.88 15.89 10.58
CA MET A 96 -0.07 14.92 11.15
C MET A 96 -0.93 15.48 12.28
N SER A 97 -1.13 16.80 12.34
CA SER A 97 -1.89 17.42 13.44
C SER A 97 -3.33 16.94 13.54
N GLU A 98 -3.92 16.54 12.40
CA GLU A 98 -5.29 16.05 12.30
C GLU A 98 -5.39 14.52 12.37
N VAL A 99 -4.28 13.80 12.49
CA VAL A 99 -4.28 12.34 12.62
C VAL A 99 -4.38 11.97 14.10
N SER A 100 -5.30 11.07 14.44
CA SER A 100 -5.43 10.50 15.78
C SER A 100 -4.51 9.29 15.96
N ILE A 101 -4.26 8.90 17.20
CA ILE A 101 -3.49 7.69 17.49
C ILE A 101 -4.13 6.45 16.85
N GLY A 102 -5.45 6.33 16.87
CA GLY A 102 -6.18 5.20 16.29
C GLY A 102 -6.15 5.16 14.75
N GLU A 103 -5.84 6.29 14.11
CA GLU A 103 -5.69 6.39 12.64
C GLU A 103 -4.28 6.00 12.17
N MET A 104 -3.35 5.72 13.08
CA MET A 104 -2.00 5.28 12.73
C MET A 104 -1.97 3.87 12.13
N PRO A 105 -0.97 3.54 11.30
CA PRO A 105 -0.74 2.17 10.84
C PRO A 105 -0.75 1.18 12.02
N GLY A 106 -1.54 0.12 11.91
CA GLY A 106 -1.83 -0.80 13.03
C GLY A 106 -0.58 -1.46 13.62
N GLU A 107 0.45 -1.67 12.80
CA GLU A 107 1.76 -2.19 13.20
C GLU A 107 2.50 -1.29 14.20
N ILE A 108 2.23 0.02 14.25
CA ILE A 108 2.77 0.94 15.26
C ILE A 108 2.18 0.62 16.64
N LEU A 109 0.90 0.24 16.66
CA LEU A 109 0.13 -0.08 17.87
C LEU A 109 0.14 -1.57 18.20
N ALA A 110 0.90 -2.39 17.47
CA ALA A 110 1.00 -3.83 17.74
C ALA A 110 1.48 -4.10 19.17
N GLU A 111 0.94 -5.17 19.78
CA GLU A 111 1.35 -5.59 21.12
C GLU A 111 2.85 -5.91 21.17
N ASP A 112 3.33 -6.61 20.14
CA ASP A 112 4.72 -7.03 19.99
C ASP A 112 5.37 -6.45 18.72
N LEU A 113 6.34 -5.56 18.90
CA LEU A 113 7.16 -5.02 17.82
C LEU A 113 8.25 -5.99 17.33
N GLN A 114 8.33 -7.21 17.88
CA GLN A 114 9.20 -8.27 17.40
C GLN A 114 8.43 -9.32 16.56
N ALA A 115 7.09 -9.24 16.52
CA ALA A 115 6.28 -10.07 15.65
C ALA A 115 6.68 -9.84 14.18
N PRO A 116 6.54 -10.84 13.29
CA PRO A 116 7.15 -10.80 11.96
C PRO A 116 6.88 -9.53 11.16
N PHE A 117 5.62 -9.14 10.98
CA PHE A 117 5.27 -7.94 10.21
C PHE A 117 5.56 -6.63 10.97
N PRO A 118 5.08 -6.41 12.21
CA PRO A 118 5.41 -5.20 12.97
C PRO A 118 6.91 -4.98 13.15
N GLY A 119 7.66 -6.04 13.44
CA GLY A 119 9.12 -5.98 13.58
C GLY A 119 9.84 -5.70 12.28
N MET A 120 9.35 -6.18 11.14
CA MET A 120 9.90 -5.81 9.83
C MET A 120 9.77 -4.29 9.60
N ILE A 121 8.59 -3.72 9.85
CA ILE A 121 8.33 -2.29 9.66
C ILE A 121 9.08 -1.42 10.68
N TYR A 122 9.13 -1.86 11.94
CA TYR A 122 9.86 -1.14 12.98
C TYR A 122 11.38 -1.15 12.71
N ASN A 123 11.95 -2.30 12.34
CA ASN A 123 13.36 -2.37 11.94
C ASN A 123 13.65 -1.54 10.69
N MET A 124 12.72 -1.46 9.73
CA MET A 124 12.83 -0.53 8.61
C MET A 124 12.99 0.90 9.11
N ALA A 125 12.09 1.38 9.98
CA ALA A 125 12.14 2.75 10.49
C ALA A 125 13.48 3.06 11.18
N LEU A 126 14.00 2.11 11.98
CA LEU A 126 15.28 2.25 12.68
C LEU A 126 16.48 2.30 11.71
N LYS A 127 16.44 1.49 10.64
CA LYS A 127 17.58 1.30 9.72
C LYS A 127 17.61 2.29 8.57
N LEU A 128 16.47 2.87 8.18
CA LEU A 128 16.37 3.72 6.99
C LEU A 128 17.23 5.00 7.06
N HIS A 129 17.57 5.48 8.26
CA HIS A 129 18.53 6.57 8.44
C HIS A 129 19.90 6.29 7.80
N GLY A 130 20.27 5.01 7.67
CA GLY A 130 21.51 4.55 7.04
C GLY A 130 21.44 4.45 5.50
N ALA A 131 20.25 4.57 4.89
CA ALA A 131 20.13 4.52 3.44
C ALA A 131 20.75 5.76 2.78
N ASN A 132 21.47 5.56 1.67
CA ASN A 132 22.06 6.66 0.91
C ASN A 132 20.99 7.51 0.22
N ALA A 133 19.84 6.91 -0.08
CA ALA A 133 18.65 7.59 -0.55
C ALA A 133 17.40 6.77 -0.25
N VAL A 134 16.31 7.49 0.08
CA VAL A 134 14.96 6.94 0.10
C VAL A 134 14.18 7.52 -1.06
N VAL A 135 13.61 6.65 -1.88
CA VAL A 135 12.84 6.97 -3.06
C VAL A 135 11.37 6.71 -2.76
N LEU A 136 10.49 7.66 -3.08
CA LEU A 136 9.06 7.56 -2.83
C LEU A 136 8.28 7.65 -4.14
N ASN A 137 7.27 6.79 -4.27
CA ASN A 137 6.23 6.92 -5.29
C ASN A 137 5.20 8.00 -4.89
N SER A 138 5.68 9.23 -4.75
CA SER A 138 4.89 10.43 -4.43
C SER A 138 5.53 11.65 -5.10
N PHE A 139 4.94 12.84 -4.97
CA PHE A 139 5.48 14.10 -5.47
C PHE A 139 5.58 15.14 -4.35
N GLN A 140 6.65 15.94 -4.34
CA GLN A 140 6.98 16.84 -3.23
C GLN A 140 5.85 17.80 -2.81
N LYS A 141 5.05 18.29 -3.77
CA LYS A 141 3.99 19.27 -3.51
C LYS A 141 2.77 18.67 -2.79
N LEU A 142 2.65 17.35 -2.69
CA LEU A 142 1.50 16.70 -2.04
C LEU A 142 1.49 16.95 -0.52
N GLU A 143 2.64 16.77 0.12
CA GLU A 143 2.79 16.85 1.59
C GLU A 143 4.10 17.57 1.94
N PRO A 144 4.19 18.91 1.77
CA PRO A 144 5.44 19.64 1.92
C PRO A 144 6.00 19.55 3.35
N THR A 145 5.15 19.69 4.37
CA THR A 145 5.57 19.60 5.78
C THR A 145 6.13 18.23 6.14
N VAL A 146 5.49 17.16 5.66
CA VAL A 146 5.98 15.79 5.86
C VAL A 146 7.29 15.57 5.11
N THR A 147 7.39 16.12 3.89
CA THR A 147 8.60 16.01 3.06
C THR A 147 9.81 16.67 3.72
N ASP A 148 9.63 17.86 4.28
CA ASP A 148 10.73 18.58 4.95
C ASP A 148 11.15 17.88 6.25
N ASP A 149 10.20 17.32 7.00
CA ASP A 149 10.50 16.48 8.17
C ASP A 149 11.27 15.21 7.79
N LEU A 150 10.87 14.49 6.74
CA LEU A 150 11.59 13.31 6.23
C LEU A 150 13.03 13.67 5.81
N ARG A 151 13.23 14.82 5.15
CA ARG A 151 14.56 15.32 4.77
C ARG A 151 15.44 15.66 5.97
N SER A 152 14.86 15.97 7.13
CA SER A 152 15.63 16.20 8.36
C SER A 152 16.17 14.90 8.99
N LYS A 153 15.57 13.75 8.65
CA LYS A 153 15.85 12.43 9.23
C LYS A 153 16.63 11.49 8.30
N LEU A 154 16.63 11.75 7.01
CA LEU A 154 17.18 10.87 5.97
C LEU A 154 18.25 11.59 5.17
N GLN A 155 19.23 10.85 4.65
CA GLN A 155 20.34 11.45 3.90
C GLN A 155 19.87 12.15 2.62
N LYS A 156 19.01 11.47 1.84
CA LYS A 156 18.40 11.98 0.62
C LYS A 156 16.99 11.42 0.47
N VAL A 157 16.07 12.27 0.06
CA VAL A 157 14.66 11.91 -0.19
C VAL A 157 14.31 12.31 -1.62
N PHE A 158 13.92 11.33 -2.45
CA PHE A 158 13.54 11.54 -3.83
C PHE A 158 12.09 11.15 -4.07
N HIS A 159 11.28 12.15 -4.42
CA HIS A 159 9.92 11.96 -4.89
C HIS A 159 9.95 11.75 -6.41
N ILE A 160 9.78 10.50 -6.85
CA ILE A 160 9.79 10.14 -8.28
C ILE A 160 8.39 9.82 -8.81
N GLY A 161 7.35 9.98 -8.00
CA GLY A 161 5.98 9.66 -8.38
C GLY A 161 5.20 10.84 -8.94
N PRO A 162 3.90 10.62 -9.23
CA PRO A 162 3.25 9.31 -9.16
C PRO A 162 3.63 8.46 -10.38
N MET A 163 4.13 7.24 -10.16
CA MET A 163 4.66 6.35 -11.20
C MET A 163 3.63 6.05 -12.30
N ILE A 164 2.33 6.13 -11.97
CA ILE A 164 1.25 5.94 -12.93
C ILE A 164 1.25 6.95 -14.10
N LEU A 165 1.81 8.14 -13.89
CA LEU A 165 1.90 9.20 -14.89
C LEU A 165 3.17 9.12 -15.73
N GLN A 166 4.12 8.25 -15.39
CA GLN A 166 5.39 8.16 -16.10
C GLN A 166 5.23 7.37 -17.40
N ALA A 167 5.38 8.06 -18.53
CA ALA A 167 5.32 7.47 -19.86
C ALA A 167 6.46 6.46 -20.14
N ALA A 168 7.58 6.56 -19.42
CA ALA A 168 8.78 5.75 -19.64
C ALA A 168 8.76 4.39 -18.92
N ILE A 169 7.80 4.13 -18.03
CA ILE A 169 7.66 2.81 -17.39
C ILE A 169 6.91 1.91 -18.37
N PRO A 170 7.48 0.76 -18.80
CA PRO A 170 6.75 -0.23 -19.58
C PRO A 170 5.51 -0.64 -18.80
N LYS A 171 4.35 -0.20 -19.26
CA LYS A 171 3.09 -0.67 -18.69
C LYS A 171 2.99 -2.14 -19.10
N PRO A 172 2.85 -3.10 -18.17
CA PRO A 172 2.57 -4.47 -18.55
C PRO A 172 1.37 -4.47 -19.51
N PRO A 173 1.28 -5.38 -20.49
CA PRO A 173 0.11 -5.44 -21.37
C PRO A 173 -1.12 -5.56 -20.48
N ILE A 174 -1.88 -4.47 -20.38
CA ILE A 174 -3.04 -4.44 -19.52
C ILE A 174 -4.14 -5.15 -20.29
N SER A 175 -4.22 -6.45 -20.07
CA SER A 175 -5.22 -7.30 -20.69
C SER A 175 -6.58 -6.97 -20.09
N ASP A 176 -7.52 -6.54 -20.93
CA ASP A 176 -8.92 -6.42 -20.56
C ASP A 176 -9.66 -7.73 -20.89
N GLU A 177 -9.23 -8.83 -20.27
CA GLU A 177 -9.71 -10.19 -20.57
C GLU A 177 -11.24 -10.33 -20.41
N HIS A 178 -11.81 -9.51 -19.55
CA HIS A 178 -13.23 -9.54 -19.22
C HIS A 178 -14.05 -8.48 -19.94
N ASN A 179 -13.47 -7.69 -20.86
CA ASN A 179 -14.14 -6.61 -21.57
C ASN A 179 -14.79 -5.58 -20.62
N CYS A 180 -14.04 -5.11 -19.64
CA CYS A 180 -14.45 -4.07 -18.70
C CYS A 180 -14.64 -2.73 -19.41
N ILE A 181 -13.72 -2.34 -20.29
CA ILE A 181 -13.80 -1.06 -21.02
C ILE A 181 -14.96 -1.08 -22.02
N PRO A 182 -15.12 -2.11 -22.90
CA PRO A 182 -16.30 -2.20 -23.75
C PRO A 182 -17.63 -2.24 -22.98
N TRP A 183 -17.65 -2.80 -21.76
CA TRP A 183 -18.84 -2.77 -20.92
C TRP A 183 -19.12 -1.36 -20.37
N LEU A 184 -18.09 -0.59 -20.01
CA LEU A 184 -18.27 0.81 -19.63
C LEU A 184 -18.74 1.68 -20.81
N ASP A 185 -18.24 1.41 -22.01
CA ASP A 185 -18.64 2.09 -23.26
C ASP A 185 -20.11 1.81 -23.62
N SER A 186 -20.67 0.68 -23.19
CA SER A 186 -22.06 0.29 -23.50
C SER A 186 -23.10 0.85 -22.53
N LEU A 187 -22.67 1.44 -21.40
CA LEU A 187 -23.58 2.09 -20.46
C LEU A 187 -24.19 3.34 -21.09
N PRO A 188 -25.42 3.73 -20.69
CA PRO A 188 -26.03 4.98 -21.16
C PRO A 188 -25.11 6.20 -20.88
N PRO A 189 -24.98 7.17 -21.78
CA PRO A 189 -24.03 8.28 -21.65
C PRO A 189 -24.17 9.12 -20.36
N GLU A 190 -25.38 9.22 -19.82
CA GLU A 190 -25.70 9.92 -18.58
C GLU A 190 -25.44 9.09 -17.32
N SER A 191 -25.25 7.78 -17.46
CA SER A 191 -24.98 6.87 -16.36
C SER A 191 -23.52 6.94 -15.95
N ARG A 192 -23.27 6.94 -14.64
CA ARG A 192 -21.92 6.75 -14.10
C ARG A 192 -21.87 5.52 -13.24
N ALA A 193 -20.94 4.62 -13.57
CA ALA A 193 -20.71 3.41 -12.81
C ALA A 193 -19.85 3.64 -11.57
N VAL A 194 -20.09 2.84 -10.54
CA VAL A 194 -19.21 2.70 -9.38
C VAL A 194 -18.21 1.59 -9.68
N TYR A 195 -16.91 1.91 -9.60
CA TYR A 195 -15.88 0.88 -9.60
C TYR A 195 -15.59 0.45 -8.16
N LEU A 196 -15.55 -0.85 -7.89
CA LEU A 196 -15.23 -1.41 -6.57
C LEU A 196 -13.98 -2.29 -6.67
N SER A 197 -12.97 -2.04 -5.86
CA SER A 197 -11.75 -2.86 -5.77
C SER A 197 -11.00 -2.65 -4.45
N PHE A 198 -10.80 -3.75 -3.73
CA PHE A 198 -10.09 -3.76 -2.44
C PHE A 198 -8.61 -4.15 -2.58
N GLY A 199 -8.06 -3.98 -3.77
CA GLY A 199 -6.67 -4.31 -4.08
C GLY A 199 -6.37 -5.81 -4.15
N SER A 200 -5.09 -6.14 -4.24
CA SER A 200 -4.62 -7.52 -4.45
C SER A 200 -4.59 -8.35 -3.17
N GLY A 201 -4.44 -7.74 -1.99
CA GLY A 201 -4.25 -8.43 -0.71
C GLY A 201 -5.53 -8.66 0.09
N LEU A 202 -6.53 -7.78 -0.03
CA LEU A 202 -7.72 -7.79 0.83
C LEU A 202 -8.95 -8.38 0.12
N THR A 203 -9.85 -8.94 0.91
CA THR A 203 -11.24 -9.23 0.52
C THR A 203 -12.11 -8.83 1.71
N PRO A 204 -13.17 -8.03 1.51
CA PRO A 204 -14.03 -7.64 2.61
C PRO A 204 -14.64 -8.85 3.34
N PRO A 205 -14.94 -8.74 4.64
CA PRO A 205 -15.69 -9.75 5.37
C PRO A 205 -17.02 -10.10 4.67
N PRO A 206 -17.55 -11.33 4.83
CA PRO A 206 -18.79 -11.75 4.16
C PRO A 206 -19.97 -10.81 4.36
N GLY A 207 -20.16 -10.30 5.59
CA GLY A 207 -21.24 -9.35 5.89
C GLY A 207 -21.11 -8.02 5.13
N GLU A 208 -19.89 -7.53 4.91
CA GLU A 208 -19.66 -6.32 4.11
C GLU A 208 -19.89 -6.56 2.62
N ILE A 209 -19.52 -7.75 2.10
CA ILE A 209 -19.83 -8.13 0.71
C ILE A 209 -21.34 -8.15 0.49
N VAL A 210 -22.10 -8.75 1.41
CA VAL A 210 -23.58 -8.78 1.36
C VAL A 210 -24.14 -7.36 1.39
N ALA A 211 -23.69 -6.53 2.34
CA ALA A 211 -24.18 -5.16 2.46
C ALA A 211 -23.89 -4.31 1.21
N LEU A 212 -22.69 -4.43 0.62
CA LEU A 212 -22.34 -3.76 -0.63
C LEU A 212 -23.21 -4.25 -1.80
N ALA A 213 -23.42 -5.57 -1.92
CA ALA A 213 -24.27 -6.14 -2.96
C ALA A 213 -25.71 -5.64 -2.85
N GLU A 214 -26.30 -5.69 -1.65
CA GLU A 214 -27.66 -5.19 -1.40
C GLU A 214 -27.79 -3.69 -1.71
N ALA A 215 -26.79 -2.88 -1.34
CA ALA A 215 -26.77 -1.45 -1.63
C ALA A 215 -26.72 -1.16 -3.14
N LEU A 216 -25.86 -1.88 -3.89
CA LEU A 216 -25.75 -1.76 -5.34
C LEU A 216 -27.05 -2.14 -6.04
N GLU A 217 -27.66 -3.24 -5.61
CA GLU A 217 -28.92 -3.73 -6.16
C GLU A 217 -30.09 -2.77 -5.87
N ALA A 218 -30.25 -2.36 -4.60
CA ALA A 218 -31.35 -1.48 -4.19
C ALA A 218 -31.31 -0.12 -4.88
N LYS A 219 -30.11 0.38 -5.19
CA LYS A 219 -29.94 1.65 -5.92
C LYS A 219 -29.98 1.49 -7.43
N ARG A 220 -29.93 0.26 -7.95
CA ARG A 220 -29.72 -0.04 -9.37
C ARG A 220 -28.57 0.78 -9.98
N ALA A 221 -27.53 1.04 -9.18
CA ALA A 221 -26.39 1.83 -9.60
C ALA A 221 -25.54 0.97 -10.54
N PRO A 222 -25.18 1.45 -11.74
CA PRO A 222 -24.26 0.69 -12.58
C PRO A 222 -22.94 0.44 -11.85
N PHE A 223 -22.38 -0.76 -11.94
CA PHE A 223 -21.16 -1.07 -11.20
C PHE A 223 -20.23 -2.05 -11.91
N LEU A 224 -18.92 -1.84 -11.71
CA LEU A 224 -17.87 -2.79 -12.04
C LEU A 224 -17.15 -3.17 -10.76
N TRP A 225 -17.26 -4.42 -10.34
CA TRP A 225 -16.65 -4.90 -9.11
C TRP A 225 -15.53 -5.90 -9.41
N SER A 226 -14.28 -5.51 -9.12
CA SER A 226 -13.14 -6.42 -9.06
C SER A 226 -13.20 -7.23 -7.76
N LEU A 227 -13.80 -8.42 -7.80
CA LEU A 227 -14.03 -9.28 -6.65
C LEU A 227 -13.40 -10.66 -6.87
N LYS A 228 -12.52 -11.07 -5.95
CA LYS A 228 -11.82 -12.36 -6.02
C LYS A 228 -12.82 -13.53 -5.97
N PRO A 229 -12.51 -14.70 -6.56
CA PRO A 229 -13.44 -15.83 -6.61
C PRO A 229 -13.99 -16.28 -5.25
N HIS A 230 -13.18 -16.22 -4.20
CA HIS A 230 -13.64 -16.57 -2.85
C HIS A 230 -14.54 -15.51 -2.21
N GLY A 231 -14.57 -14.27 -2.71
CA GLY A 231 -15.53 -13.25 -2.30
C GLY A 231 -16.89 -13.45 -2.98
N VAL A 232 -16.90 -13.89 -4.24
CA VAL A 232 -18.12 -14.15 -5.04
C VAL A 232 -19.07 -15.13 -4.33
N LYS A 233 -18.54 -16.12 -3.60
CA LYS A 233 -19.34 -17.10 -2.83
C LYS A 233 -20.18 -16.48 -1.71
N HIS A 234 -19.90 -15.23 -1.33
CA HIS A 234 -20.61 -14.51 -0.27
C HIS A 234 -21.67 -13.54 -0.82
N LEU A 235 -21.81 -13.44 -2.15
CA LEU A 235 -22.87 -12.64 -2.74
C LEU A 235 -24.25 -13.24 -2.43
N PRO A 236 -25.30 -12.41 -2.27
CA PRO A 236 -26.66 -12.89 -2.09
C PRO A 236 -27.09 -13.82 -3.24
N GLU A 237 -27.89 -14.83 -2.92
CA GLU A 237 -28.41 -15.76 -3.92
C GLU A 237 -29.11 -15.01 -5.05
N GLY A 238 -28.79 -15.34 -6.30
CA GLY A 238 -29.36 -14.72 -7.49
C GLY A 238 -28.87 -13.29 -7.80
N PHE A 239 -27.96 -12.71 -7.01
CA PHE A 239 -27.47 -11.33 -7.21
C PHE A 239 -26.90 -11.12 -8.62
N LEU A 240 -26.07 -12.05 -9.12
CA LEU A 240 -25.48 -11.97 -10.45
C LEU A 240 -26.55 -11.90 -11.55
N GLU A 241 -27.60 -12.71 -11.44
CA GLU A 241 -28.68 -12.72 -12.44
C GLU A 241 -29.55 -11.47 -12.39
N ARG A 242 -29.81 -10.94 -11.19
CA ARG A 242 -30.62 -9.72 -11.01
C ARG A 242 -29.88 -8.44 -11.42
N THR A 243 -28.55 -8.45 -11.41
CA THR A 243 -27.72 -7.28 -11.71
C THR A 243 -27.05 -7.31 -13.07
N LYS A 244 -27.09 -8.43 -13.82
CA LYS A 244 -26.36 -8.60 -15.09
C LYS A 244 -26.56 -7.52 -16.16
N GLU A 245 -27.67 -6.79 -16.12
CA GLU A 245 -27.98 -5.71 -17.07
C GLU A 245 -27.23 -4.40 -16.77
N PHE A 246 -26.82 -4.18 -15.52
CA PHE A 246 -26.20 -2.93 -15.07
C PHE A 246 -24.96 -3.14 -14.19
N GLY A 247 -24.61 -4.38 -13.87
CA GLY A 247 -23.50 -4.74 -13.01
C GLY A 247 -22.59 -5.75 -13.69
N LYS A 248 -21.30 -5.64 -13.43
CA LYS A 248 -20.28 -6.57 -13.89
C LYS A 248 -19.33 -6.91 -12.75
N ILE A 249 -19.11 -8.20 -12.51
CA ILE A 249 -18.14 -8.69 -11.53
C ILE A 249 -17.04 -9.43 -12.27
N VAL A 250 -15.79 -9.11 -11.94
CA VAL A 250 -14.60 -9.72 -12.55
C VAL A 250 -13.58 -10.06 -11.46
N PRO A 251 -12.78 -11.13 -11.62
CA PRO A 251 -11.72 -11.46 -10.67
C PRO A 251 -10.56 -10.45 -10.70
N TRP A 252 -10.37 -9.79 -11.85
CA TRP A 252 -9.36 -8.76 -12.06
C TRP A 252 -9.84 -7.77 -13.12
N ALA A 253 -9.69 -6.47 -12.87
CA ALA A 253 -10.04 -5.42 -13.82
C ALA A 253 -8.77 -4.67 -14.29
N PRO A 254 -8.77 -4.10 -15.51
CA PRO A 254 -7.73 -3.16 -15.95
C PRO A 254 -7.90 -1.81 -15.23
N GLN A 255 -7.62 -1.81 -13.92
CA GLN A 255 -8.01 -0.76 -12.96
C GLN A 255 -7.60 0.65 -13.40
N VAL A 256 -6.43 0.80 -13.99
CA VAL A 256 -5.94 2.10 -14.47
C VAL A 256 -6.83 2.66 -15.57
N GLN A 257 -7.19 1.84 -16.57
CA GLN A 257 -8.09 2.26 -17.65
C GLN A 257 -9.51 2.48 -17.13
N VAL A 258 -9.99 1.61 -16.24
CA VAL A 258 -11.31 1.77 -15.61
C VAL A 258 -11.39 3.13 -14.90
N LEU A 259 -10.43 3.44 -14.02
CA LEU A 259 -10.41 4.72 -13.31
C LEU A 259 -10.18 5.95 -14.22
N SER A 260 -9.59 5.74 -15.40
CA SER A 260 -9.42 6.80 -16.41
C SER A 260 -10.65 6.94 -17.32
N HIS A 261 -11.62 6.02 -17.23
CA HIS A 261 -12.77 5.99 -18.12
C HIS A 261 -13.83 7.04 -17.69
N PRO A 262 -14.37 7.85 -18.61
CA PRO A 262 -15.33 8.92 -18.28
C PRO A 262 -16.66 8.41 -17.69
N GLY A 263 -17.00 7.15 -17.97
CA GLY A 263 -18.17 6.46 -17.40
C GLY A 263 -18.05 6.06 -15.93
N ILE A 264 -16.89 6.23 -15.27
CA ILE A 264 -16.75 6.00 -13.82
C ILE A 264 -17.08 7.28 -13.06
N GLY A 265 -17.98 7.16 -12.08
CA GLY A 265 -18.40 8.26 -11.20
C GLY A 265 -17.84 8.19 -9.78
N ALA A 266 -17.48 7.00 -9.32
CA ALA A 266 -16.97 6.76 -7.98
C ALA A 266 -16.05 5.54 -7.95
N PHE A 267 -15.12 5.53 -6.99
CA PHE A 267 -14.25 4.40 -6.68
C PHE A 267 -14.40 4.04 -5.20
N VAL A 268 -14.69 2.77 -4.92
CA VAL A 268 -14.79 2.16 -3.60
C VAL A 268 -13.69 1.11 -3.42
#